data_AF-A0A3M2C3A3-F1
#
_entry.id   AF-A0A3M2C3A3-F1
#
_cell.length_a   1.000
_cell.length_b   1.000
_cell.length_c   1.000
_cell.angle_alpha   90.00
_cell.angle_beta   90.00
_cell.angle_gamma   90.00
#
_symmetry.space_group_name_H-M   'P 1'
#
loop_
_entity.id
_entity.type
_entity.pdbx_description
1 polymer ?
#
loop_
_entity_poly.entity_id
_entity_poly.type
_entity_poly.pdbx_seq_one_letter_code
_entity_poly.pdbx_strand_id
1 'polypeptide(L)'
;WTDPAVAGRAIDPPLLLTYSATGTPSPAKGACSPNWTPGCRIILHYPDHIQPLWDKNRGNDTCILCHATRDANGILQVPAGQLDLSGSASPDQADHLTSYRELLFPDNVQILNMGALQDQLVQATDANGQPLFQTDNNGNLILDNSGNPIPVMITVPVAPVMSTNGAASSPRFFSLFQTGGTHQGRLSPDELRLISEWLDIGAQYYNNPFSAPAL
;
A
#
# COMPACT_ATOMS: atom_id res chain seq x y z
N TRP A 1 7.93 -29.98 -8.49
CA TRP A 1 7.93 -31.21 -7.68
C TRP A 1 8.31 -32.39 -8.58
N THR A 2 9.18 -33.32 -8.18
CA THR A 2 9.93 -34.17 -9.13
C THR A 2 9.51 -35.64 -9.26
N ASP A 3 8.61 -36.18 -8.43
CA ASP A 3 8.20 -37.60 -8.52
C ASP A 3 6.68 -37.84 -8.60
N PRO A 4 6.03 -37.70 -9.77
CA PRO A 4 4.59 -37.85 -9.95
C PRO A 4 3.96 -39.14 -9.39
N ALA A 5 4.73 -40.21 -9.20
CA ALA A 5 4.22 -41.47 -8.64
C ALA A 5 3.91 -41.37 -7.13
N VAL A 6 4.64 -40.52 -6.39
CA VAL A 6 4.47 -40.39 -4.92
C VAL A 6 3.34 -39.42 -4.53
N ALA A 7 2.96 -38.45 -5.38
CA ALA A 7 1.91 -37.46 -5.05
C ALA A 7 0.56 -37.76 -5.66
N GLY A 8 0.44 -38.79 -6.51
CA GLY A 8 -0.83 -39.13 -7.15
C GLY A 8 -1.41 -38.01 -8.03
N ARG A 9 -0.57 -37.06 -8.48
CA ARG A 9 -0.94 -35.97 -9.41
C ARG A 9 0.18 -35.76 -10.43
N ALA A 10 -0.18 -35.21 -11.58
CA ALA A 10 0.80 -34.80 -12.59
C ALA A 10 1.77 -33.75 -12.04
N ILE A 11 3.00 -33.73 -12.58
CA ILE A 11 3.96 -32.65 -12.36
C ILE A 11 3.30 -31.34 -12.78
N ASP A 12 3.39 -30.33 -11.92
CA ASP A 12 2.92 -29.00 -12.27
C ASP A 12 3.68 -28.45 -13.48
N PRO A 13 2.99 -27.87 -14.47
CA PRO A 13 3.66 -27.24 -15.58
C PRO A 13 4.68 -26.20 -15.07
N PRO A 14 5.82 -26.01 -15.77
CA PRO A 14 6.80 -25.02 -15.37
C PRO A 14 6.13 -23.65 -15.22
N LEU A 15 6.28 -23.03 -14.05
CA LEU A 15 5.88 -21.66 -13.85
C LEU A 15 6.91 -20.76 -14.55
N LEU A 16 6.60 -20.35 -15.78
CA LEU A 16 7.42 -19.42 -16.54
C LEU A 16 7.02 -18.00 -16.15
N LEU A 17 7.75 -17.41 -15.20
CA LEU A 17 7.54 -16.02 -14.79
C LEU A 17 8.36 -15.08 -15.67
N THR A 18 7.69 -14.09 -16.28
CA THR A 18 8.33 -13.12 -17.18
C THR A 18 7.90 -11.70 -16.83
N TYR A 19 8.88 -10.78 -16.76
CA TYR A 19 8.57 -9.37 -16.52
C TYR A 19 7.71 -8.74 -17.63
N SER A 20 7.79 -9.26 -18.86
CA SER A 20 6.97 -8.80 -19.98
C SER A 20 5.47 -8.93 -19.74
N ALA A 21 5.03 -9.90 -18.94
CA ALA A 21 3.61 -10.11 -18.65
C ALA A 21 3.02 -9.07 -17.68
N THR A 22 3.86 -8.32 -16.97
CA THR A 22 3.41 -7.27 -16.04
C THR A 22 2.87 -6.05 -16.77
N GLY A 23 3.39 -5.75 -17.96
CA GLY A 23 3.11 -4.51 -18.70
C GLY A 23 3.93 -3.30 -18.21
N THR A 24 4.92 -3.54 -17.33
CA THR A 24 5.84 -2.52 -16.82
C THR A 24 7.22 -2.66 -17.47
N PRO A 25 8.10 -1.64 -17.40
CA PRO A 25 9.46 -1.76 -17.91
C PRO A 25 10.20 -2.97 -17.32
N SER A 26 11.12 -3.54 -18.10
CA SER A 26 11.98 -4.62 -17.60
C SER A 26 12.86 -4.10 -16.46
N PRO A 27 12.90 -4.77 -15.30
CA PRO A 27 13.72 -4.36 -14.17
C PRO A 27 15.20 -4.71 -14.34
N ALA A 28 15.58 -5.29 -15.48
CA ALA A 28 16.96 -5.43 -15.90
C ALA A 28 17.17 -4.65 -17.19
N LYS A 29 18.31 -3.96 -17.31
CA LYS A 29 18.75 -3.38 -18.59
C LYS A 29 18.86 -4.49 -19.64
N GLY A 30 18.52 -4.20 -20.89
CA GLY A 30 18.50 -5.21 -21.96
C GLY A 30 19.82 -6.00 -22.12
N ALA A 31 20.98 -5.39 -21.84
CA ALA A 31 22.26 -6.11 -21.88
C ALA A 31 22.39 -7.23 -20.83
N CYS A 32 21.64 -7.17 -19.73
CA CYS A 32 21.65 -8.15 -18.64
C CYS A 32 20.76 -9.37 -18.91
N SER A 33 20.08 -9.42 -20.05
CA SER A 33 19.32 -10.58 -20.53
C SER A 33 19.51 -10.72 -22.05
N PRO A 34 20.27 -11.72 -22.55
CA PRO A 34 20.64 -12.97 -21.88
C PRO A 34 22.00 -12.97 -21.16
N ASN A 35 22.83 -11.95 -21.35
CA ASN A 35 24.23 -11.96 -20.89
C ASN A 35 24.37 -11.33 -19.50
N TRP A 36 24.12 -12.11 -18.46
CA TRP A 36 24.36 -11.64 -17.10
C TRP A 36 25.85 -11.37 -16.85
N THR A 37 26.15 -10.25 -16.20
CA THR A 37 27.48 -9.91 -15.69
C THR A 37 27.38 -9.49 -14.23
N PRO A 38 28.47 -9.52 -13.44
CA PRO A 38 28.43 -9.05 -12.06
C PRO A 38 28.02 -7.58 -11.89
N GLY A 39 28.13 -6.77 -12.95
CA GLY A 39 27.68 -5.38 -12.97
C GLY A 39 26.17 -5.22 -13.17
N CYS A 40 25.44 -6.30 -13.48
CA CYS A 40 24.00 -6.25 -13.65
C CYS A 40 23.30 -5.96 -12.33
N ARG A 41 22.51 -4.88 -12.33
CA ARG A 41 21.69 -4.45 -11.19
C ARG A 41 20.22 -4.51 -11.58
N ILE A 42 19.40 -4.89 -10.61
CA ILE A 42 17.95 -4.75 -10.72
C ILE A 42 17.57 -3.27 -10.55
N ILE A 43 16.70 -2.78 -11.41
CA ILE A 43 16.15 -1.43 -11.40
C ILE A 43 14.64 -1.60 -11.21
N LEU A 44 14.17 -1.27 -10.02
CA LEU A 44 12.77 -1.31 -9.62
C LEU A 44 12.46 0.02 -8.94
N HIS A 45 11.93 0.93 -9.73
CA HIS A 45 11.38 2.20 -9.28
C HIS A 45 9.90 2.02 -9.01
N TYR A 46 9.44 2.48 -7.84
CA TYR A 46 8.02 2.46 -7.52
C TYR A 46 7.15 3.10 -8.62
N PRO A 47 7.41 4.35 -9.07
CA PRO A 47 6.56 4.99 -10.07
C PRO A 47 6.55 4.26 -11.42
N ASP A 48 7.64 3.60 -11.79
CA ASP A 48 7.75 2.96 -13.11
C ASP A 48 7.26 1.50 -13.12
N HIS A 49 7.36 0.80 -11.99
CA HIS A 49 7.16 -0.66 -11.94
C HIS A 49 6.00 -1.09 -11.03
N ILE A 50 5.69 -0.33 -9.98
CA ILE A 50 4.68 -0.73 -8.99
C ILE A 50 3.41 0.07 -9.17
N GLN A 51 3.48 1.40 -9.26
CA GLN A 51 2.31 2.24 -9.52
C GLN A 51 1.50 1.79 -10.74
N PRO A 52 2.09 1.45 -11.90
CA PRO A 52 1.32 1.05 -13.06
C PRO A 52 0.54 -0.25 -12.86
N LEU A 53 0.91 -1.08 -11.87
CA LEU A 53 0.13 -2.26 -11.52
C LEU A 53 -1.22 -1.86 -10.91
N TRP A 54 -1.31 -0.76 -10.16
CA TRP A 54 -2.55 -0.28 -9.58
C TRP A 54 -3.46 0.38 -10.61
N ASP A 55 -2.86 1.11 -11.54
CA ASP A 55 -3.56 1.86 -12.60
C ASP A 55 -4.00 0.96 -13.77
N LYS A 56 -3.40 -0.23 -13.90
CA LYS A 56 -3.69 -1.15 -15.01
C LYS A 56 -5.17 -1.53 -15.04
N ASN A 57 -5.79 -1.29 -16.20
CA ASN A 57 -7.18 -1.60 -16.46
C ASN A 57 -7.44 -3.11 -16.38
N ARG A 58 -8.27 -3.51 -15.42
CA ARG A 58 -8.76 -4.88 -15.18
C ARG A 58 -10.29 -4.95 -15.24
N GLY A 59 -10.93 -4.02 -15.96
CA GLY A 59 -12.37 -3.81 -15.90
C GLY A 59 -12.80 -3.44 -14.48
N ASN A 60 -13.79 -4.15 -13.94
CA ASN A 60 -14.34 -3.91 -12.61
C ASN A 60 -13.36 -4.18 -11.46
N ASP A 61 -12.27 -4.91 -11.72
CA ASP A 61 -11.23 -5.21 -10.72
C ASP A 61 -10.03 -4.25 -10.79
N THR A 62 -10.15 -3.13 -11.52
CA THR A 62 -9.11 -2.08 -11.54
C THR A 62 -8.95 -1.50 -10.13
N CYS A 63 -7.74 -1.54 -9.57
CA CYS A 63 -7.50 -1.29 -8.15
C CYS A 63 -8.00 0.09 -7.70
N ILE A 64 -7.70 1.13 -8.49
CA ILE A 64 -8.07 2.51 -8.23
C ILE A 64 -9.58 2.81 -8.33
N LEU A 65 -10.42 1.84 -8.74
CA LEU A 65 -11.89 2.02 -8.67
C LEU A 65 -12.41 1.94 -7.22
N CYS A 66 -11.76 1.13 -6.38
CA CYS A 66 -12.12 1.00 -4.95
C CYS A 66 -11.10 1.67 -4.03
N HIS A 67 -9.83 1.68 -4.42
CA HIS A 67 -8.73 2.23 -3.66
C HIS A 67 -8.35 3.62 -4.15
N ALA A 68 -9.30 4.56 -4.11
CA ALA A 68 -9.08 5.97 -4.42
C ALA A 68 -10.09 6.83 -3.66
N THR A 69 -9.75 8.10 -3.46
CA THR A 69 -10.62 9.08 -2.77
C THR A 69 -11.82 9.53 -3.60
N ARG A 70 -11.90 9.13 -4.88
CA ARG A 70 -13.03 9.39 -5.77
C ARG A 70 -13.45 8.13 -6.49
N ASP A 71 -14.75 7.99 -6.70
CA ASP A 71 -15.32 6.92 -7.52
C ASP A 71 -15.21 7.23 -9.02
N ALA A 72 -15.69 6.31 -9.86
CA ALA A 72 -15.69 6.47 -11.32
C ALA A 72 -16.50 7.68 -11.82
N ASN A 73 -17.42 8.23 -11.00
CA ASN A 73 -18.22 9.42 -11.31
C ASN A 73 -17.58 10.70 -10.76
N GLY A 74 -16.40 10.61 -10.13
CA GLY A 74 -15.72 11.73 -9.49
C GLY A 74 -16.29 12.13 -8.13
N ILE A 75 -17.22 11.34 -7.57
CA ILE A 75 -17.79 11.58 -6.25
C ILE A 75 -16.79 11.15 -5.18
N LEU A 76 -16.64 11.97 -4.14
CA LEU A 76 -15.76 11.63 -3.02
C LEU A 76 -16.24 10.35 -2.33
N GLN A 77 -15.30 9.47 -2.05
CA GLN A 77 -15.51 8.24 -1.29
C GLN A 77 -14.33 8.02 -0.35
N VAL A 78 -14.57 7.28 0.74
CA VAL A 78 -13.48 6.77 1.58
C VAL A 78 -12.83 5.61 0.81
N PRO A 79 -11.51 5.63 0.55
CA PRO A 79 -10.82 4.52 -0.10
C PRO A 79 -11.06 3.21 0.67
N ALA A 80 -11.39 2.14 -0.06
CA ALA A 80 -11.67 0.85 0.56
C ALA A 80 -10.49 0.38 1.41
N GLY A 81 -10.78 -0.02 2.66
CA GLY A 81 -9.75 -0.46 3.59
C GLY A 81 -8.81 0.65 4.09
N GLN A 82 -9.18 1.93 3.92
CA GLN A 82 -8.33 3.09 4.26
C GLN A 82 -6.99 3.04 3.52
N LEU A 83 -7.06 2.78 2.21
CA LEU A 83 -5.89 2.65 1.35
C LEU A 83 -6.16 3.33 0.01
N ASP A 84 -5.54 4.49 -0.22
CA ASP A 84 -5.55 5.19 -1.51
C ASP A 84 -4.37 4.71 -2.37
N LEU A 85 -4.66 4.05 -3.50
CA LEU A 85 -3.66 3.58 -4.45
C LEU A 85 -3.48 4.54 -5.64
N SER A 86 -4.00 5.76 -5.56
CA SER A 86 -3.87 6.76 -6.61
C SER A 86 -2.40 7.17 -6.85
N GLY A 87 -2.06 7.35 -8.12
CA GLY A 87 -0.76 7.85 -8.57
C GLY A 87 -0.63 9.37 -8.48
N SER A 88 -1.37 10.02 -7.58
CA SER A 88 -1.25 11.47 -7.33
C SER A 88 -0.07 11.77 -6.39
N ALA A 89 0.41 13.01 -6.35
CA ALA A 89 1.42 13.41 -5.38
C ALA A 89 0.85 13.35 -3.96
N SER A 90 1.58 12.73 -3.03
CA SER A 90 1.14 12.59 -1.65
C SER A 90 1.13 13.95 -0.94
N PRO A 91 0.09 14.27 -0.15
CA PRO A 91 0.07 15.48 0.65
C PRO A 91 1.14 15.50 1.76
N ASP A 92 1.59 14.32 2.21
CA ASP A 92 2.64 14.20 3.23
C ASP A 92 4.03 14.51 2.68
N GLN A 93 4.31 14.05 1.45
CA GLN A 93 5.61 14.11 0.78
C GLN A 93 5.36 14.22 -0.72
N ALA A 94 5.39 15.44 -1.26
CA ALA A 94 4.99 15.71 -2.65
C ALA A 94 5.85 15.01 -3.71
N ASP A 95 7.08 14.61 -3.37
CA ASP A 95 7.97 13.85 -4.26
C ASP A 95 7.65 12.35 -4.32
N HIS A 96 6.71 11.88 -3.49
CA HIS A 96 6.21 10.51 -3.50
C HIS A 96 4.77 10.46 -4.03
N LEU A 97 4.41 9.33 -4.63
CA LEU A 97 3.01 9.07 -4.95
C LEU A 97 2.24 8.70 -3.68
N THR A 98 0.95 9.07 -3.62
CA THR A 98 0.02 8.76 -2.53
C THR A 98 0.06 7.27 -2.20
N SER A 99 -0.15 6.42 -3.20
CA SER A 99 -0.03 4.96 -3.10
C SER A 99 1.24 4.42 -2.46
N TYR A 100 2.41 5.04 -2.67
CA TYR A 100 3.67 4.61 -2.03
C TYR A 100 3.63 4.87 -0.53
N ARG A 101 3.10 6.04 -0.14
CA ARG A 101 2.98 6.46 1.25
C ARG A 101 1.96 5.59 1.98
N GLU A 102 0.82 5.37 1.36
CA GLU A 102 -0.30 4.57 1.86
C GLU A 102 0.08 3.10 2.10
N LEU A 103 0.91 2.51 1.22
CA LEU A 103 1.32 1.12 1.36
C LEU A 103 2.33 0.89 2.51
N LEU A 104 3.23 1.85 2.74
CA LEU A 104 4.45 1.65 3.54
C LEU A 104 4.51 2.46 4.84
N PHE A 105 3.64 3.45 5.02
CA PHE A 105 3.65 4.33 6.18
C PHE A 105 2.31 4.26 6.92
N PRO A 106 2.30 4.52 8.24
CA PRO A 106 1.05 4.67 8.98
C PRO A 106 0.25 5.86 8.45
N ASP A 107 -1.07 5.72 8.49
CA ASP A 107 -2.02 6.77 8.16
C ASP A 107 -3.12 6.85 9.24
N ASN A 108 -4.16 7.65 9.05
CA ASN A 108 -5.34 7.73 9.90
C ASN A 108 -6.60 7.25 9.16
N VAL A 109 -7.56 6.74 9.91
CA VAL A 109 -8.88 6.40 9.37
C VAL A 109 -9.54 7.67 8.86
N GLN A 110 -9.99 7.67 7.62
CA GLN A 110 -10.77 8.73 7.02
C GLN A 110 -12.27 8.42 7.04
N ILE A 111 -13.06 9.47 7.20
CA ILE A 111 -14.51 9.45 7.07
C ILE A 111 -14.97 10.52 6.09
N LEU A 112 -16.10 10.26 5.43
CA LEU A 112 -16.77 11.28 4.63
C LEU A 112 -17.72 12.06 5.54
N ASN A 113 -17.34 13.30 5.87
CA ASN A 113 -18.12 14.18 6.72
C ASN A 113 -18.45 15.47 5.97
N MET A 114 -19.74 15.81 5.89
CA MET A 114 -20.22 17.03 5.21
C MET A 114 -19.68 17.22 3.78
N GLY A 115 -19.45 16.13 3.04
CA GLY A 115 -18.96 16.18 1.66
C GLY A 115 -17.44 16.38 1.52
N ALA A 116 -16.67 16.22 2.59
CA ALA A 116 -15.21 16.22 2.57
C ALA A 116 -14.65 14.96 3.25
N LEU A 117 -13.51 14.48 2.79
CA LEU A 117 -12.73 13.48 3.52
C LEU A 117 -11.98 14.17 4.66
N GLN A 118 -12.09 13.59 5.85
CA GLN A 118 -11.47 14.08 7.07
C GLN A 118 -11.05 12.90 7.93
N ASP A 119 -9.99 13.08 8.72
CA ASP A 119 -9.59 12.09 9.70
C ASP A 119 -10.68 11.88 10.74
N GLN A 120 -10.94 10.62 11.07
CA GLN A 120 -11.84 10.25 12.15
C GLN A 120 -11.22 10.66 13.47
N LEU A 121 -11.96 11.50 14.21
CA LEU A 121 -11.62 11.85 15.58
C LEU A 121 -12.45 11.03 16.56
N VAL A 122 -11.79 10.42 17.54
CA VAL A 122 -12.40 9.72 18.67
C VAL A 122 -11.92 10.32 19.98
N GLN A 123 -12.71 10.20 21.04
CA GLN A 123 -12.28 10.64 22.36
C GLN A 123 -11.17 9.71 22.87
N ALA A 124 -10.04 10.29 23.26
CA ALA A 124 -8.94 9.56 23.86
C ALA A 124 -9.37 8.93 25.18
N THR A 125 -8.80 7.77 25.50
CA THR A 125 -9.01 7.07 26.77
C THR A 125 -7.69 6.81 27.48
N ASP A 126 -7.74 6.69 28.80
CA ASP A 126 -6.60 6.24 29.59
C ASP A 126 -6.38 4.72 29.46
N ALA A 127 -5.37 4.18 30.16
CA ALA A 127 -5.05 2.75 30.15
C ALA A 127 -6.19 1.85 30.68
N ASN A 128 -7.16 2.40 31.41
CA ASN A 128 -8.32 1.70 31.93
C ASN A 128 -9.58 1.88 31.04
N GLY A 129 -9.45 2.57 29.91
CA GLY A 129 -10.55 2.88 29.01
C GLY A 129 -11.43 4.05 29.48
N GLN A 130 -11.00 4.84 30.47
CA GLN A 130 -11.75 6.01 30.91
C GLN A 130 -11.54 7.19 29.96
N PRO A 131 -12.60 7.92 29.55
CA PRO A 131 -12.46 9.05 28.64
C PRO A 131 -11.61 10.18 29.22
N LEU A 132 -10.71 10.72 28.40
CA LEU A 132 -9.85 11.84 28.75
C LEU A 132 -10.49 13.18 28.36
N PHE A 133 -10.23 14.19 29.20
CA PHE A 133 -10.72 15.55 29.05
C PHE A 133 -9.54 16.53 29.20
N GLN A 134 -9.67 17.69 28.56
CA GLN A 134 -8.64 18.72 28.61
C GLN A 134 -8.55 19.32 30.02
N THR A 135 -7.31 19.55 30.47
CA THR A 135 -7.02 20.17 31.77
C THR A 135 -6.17 21.42 31.60
N ASP A 136 -6.31 22.38 32.51
CA ASP A 136 -5.40 23.51 32.64
C ASP A 136 -4.04 23.08 33.24
N ASN A 137 -3.13 24.04 33.40
CA ASN A 137 -1.79 23.79 33.96
C ASN A 137 -1.82 23.34 35.43
N ASN A 138 -2.95 23.48 36.13
CA ASN A 138 -3.13 23.08 37.51
C ASN A 138 -3.87 21.74 37.64
N GLY A 139 -4.24 21.11 36.51
CA GLY A 139 -4.97 19.85 36.47
C GLY A 139 -6.48 19.98 36.61
N ASN A 140 -7.05 21.19 36.58
CA ASN A 140 -8.50 21.37 36.58
C ASN A 140 -9.07 21.18 35.18
N LEU A 141 -10.29 20.65 35.08
CA LEU A 141 -10.98 20.46 33.81
C LEU A 141 -11.28 21.80 33.13
N ILE A 142 -10.98 21.86 31.84
CA ILE A 142 -11.45 22.96 30.98
C ILE A 142 -12.88 22.65 30.56
N LEU A 143 -13.78 23.60 30.78
CA LEU A 143 -15.22 23.46 30.51
C LEU A 143 -15.62 24.28 29.28
N ASP A 144 -16.60 23.78 28.53
CA ASP A 144 -17.25 24.50 27.44
C ASP A 144 -18.23 25.57 27.96
N ASN A 145 -18.91 26.27 27.04
CA ASN A 145 -19.88 27.32 27.37
C ASN A 145 -21.13 26.80 28.11
N SER A 146 -21.34 25.49 28.16
CA SER A 146 -22.43 24.83 28.90
C SER A 146 -21.95 24.23 30.24
N GLY A 147 -20.68 24.41 30.59
CA GLY A 147 -20.07 23.88 31.81
C GLY A 147 -19.68 22.40 31.73
N ASN A 148 -19.67 21.80 30.54
CA ASN A 148 -19.25 20.41 30.36
C ASN A 148 -17.75 20.32 30.10
N PRO A 149 -17.04 19.30 30.62
CA PRO A 149 -15.63 19.09 30.30
C PRO A 149 -15.39 18.86 28.80
N ILE A 150 -14.35 19.48 28.25
CA ILE A 150 -14.01 19.36 26.83
C ILE A 150 -13.21 18.06 26.61
N PRO A 151 -13.65 17.17 25.71
CA PRO A 151 -12.94 15.91 25.44
C PRO A 151 -11.58 16.15 24.75
N VAL A 152 -10.62 15.27 25.04
CA VAL A 152 -9.40 15.15 24.24
C VAL A 152 -9.73 14.30 23.02
N MET A 153 -9.60 14.85 21.82
CA MET A 153 -9.84 14.15 20.56
C MET A 153 -8.53 13.72 19.92
N ILE A 154 -8.47 12.49 19.44
CA ILE A 154 -7.31 11.91 18.73
C ILE A 154 -7.75 11.27 17.42
N THR A 155 -6.83 11.15 16.47
CA THR A 155 -7.04 10.38 15.24
C THR A 155 -6.99 8.88 15.52
N VAL A 156 -7.66 8.10 14.67
CA VAL A 156 -7.60 6.64 14.72
C VAL A 156 -6.51 6.16 13.75
N PRO A 157 -5.40 5.56 14.22
CA PRO A 157 -4.31 5.18 13.34
C PRO A 157 -4.64 3.93 12.50
N VAL A 158 -4.12 3.91 11.29
CA VAL A 158 -4.13 2.79 10.34
C VAL A 158 -2.68 2.35 10.14
N ALA A 159 -2.40 1.08 10.42
CA ALA A 159 -1.08 0.51 10.15
C ALA A 159 -0.85 0.38 8.64
N PRO A 160 0.41 0.44 8.15
CA PRO A 160 0.72 0.14 6.75
C PRO A 160 0.34 -1.29 6.38
N VAL A 161 0.09 -1.54 5.09
CA VAL A 161 -0.26 -2.87 4.56
C VAL A 161 0.96 -3.67 4.09
N MET A 162 2.08 -2.99 3.84
CA MET A 162 3.36 -3.56 3.44
C MET A 162 4.50 -3.07 4.34
N SER A 163 5.67 -3.69 4.22
CA SER A 163 6.86 -3.35 5.00
C SER A 163 8.11 -3.30 4.10
N THR A 164 8.99 -2.33 4.37
CA THR A 164 10.33 -2.25 3.78
C THR A 164 11.25 -3.41 4.21
N ASN A 165 10.85 -4.21 5.20
CA ASN A 165 11.57 -5.41 5.63
C ASN A 165 11.35 -6.63 4.72
N GLY A 166 10.64 -6.47 3.60
CA GLY A 166 10.45 -7.53 2.60
C GLY A 166 9.05 -8.10 2.52
N ALA A 167 8.84 -8.94 1.52
CA ALA A 167 7.55 -9.55 1.20
C ALA A 167 7.05 -10.48 2.31
N ALA A 168 7.97 -11.21 2.96
CA ALA A 168 7.67 -12.05 4.11
C ALA A 168 7.11 -11.25 5.31
N SER A 169 7.47 -9.97 5.43
CA SER A 169 6.97 -9.04 6.45
C SER A 169 5.69 -8.32 6.02
N SER A 170 5.11 -8.67 4.86
CA SER A 170 3.92 -8.03 4.29
C SER A 170 2.71 -8.99 4.13
N PRO A 171 2.40 -9.87 5.11
CA PRO A 171 1.35 -10.87 4.95
C PRO A 171 -0.05 -10.26 4.79
N ARG A 172 -0.32 -9.09 5.40
CA ARG A 172 -1.61 -8.39 5.30
C ARG A 172 -1.97 -8.04 3.86
N PHE A 173 -0.97 -7.72 3.02
CA PHE A 173 -1.16 -7.51 1.59
C PHE A 173 -1.29 -8.85 0.84
N PHE A 174 -0.29 -9.73 0.94
CA PHE A 174 -0.23 -10.93 0.11
C PHE A 174 -1.36 -11.93 0.38
N SER A 175 -1.89 -12.00 1.60
CA SER A 175 -3.01 -12.90 1.93
C SER A 175 -4.30 -12.56 1.17
N LEU A 176 -4.46 -11.31 0.72
CA LEU A 176 -5.64 -10.90 -0.05
C LEU A 176 -5.70 -11.57 -1.42
N PHE A 177 -4.54 -11.90 -2.01
CA PHE A 177 -4.43 -12.47 -3.35
C PHE A 177 -4.31 -14.00 -3.36
N GLN A 178 -4.16 -14.62 -2.19
CA GLN A 178 -4.14 -16.07 -2.03
C GLN A 178 -5.54 -16.68 -2.22
N THR A 179 -5.60 -18.01 -2.34
CA THR A 179 -6.88 -18.74 -2.41
C THR A 179 -7.76 -18.44 -1.20
N GLY A 180 -9.01 -18.04 -1.44
CA GLY A 180 -9.97 -17.61 -0.41
C GLY A 180 -9.85 -16.13 -0.01
N GLY A 181 -8.85 -15.41 -0.51
CA GLY A 181 -8.68 -13.97 -0.27
C GLY A 181 -9.66 -13.13 -1.10
N THR A 182 -9.95 -11.91 -0.61
CA THR A 182 -10.90 -10.98 -1.26
C THR A 182 -10.44 -10.46 -2.61
N HIS A 183 -9.15 -10.61 -2.93
CA HIS A 183 -8.52 -10.18 -4.18
C HIS A 183 -7.94 -11.37 -4.98
N GLN A 184 -8.37 -12.60 -4.68
CA GLN A 184 -7.86 -13.80 -5.36
C GLN A 184 -7.92 -13.63 -6.89
N GLY A 185 -6.76 -13.79 -7.54
CA GLY A 185 -6.65 -13.73 -9.00
C GLY A 185 -6.66 -12.32 -9.62
N ARG A 186 -6.75 -11.25 -8.83
CA ARG A 186 -6.70 -9.86 -9.35
C ARG A 186 -5.31 -9.43 -9.80
N LEU A 187 -4.27 -9.95 -9.16
CA LEU A 187 -2.89 -9.81 -9.61
C LEU A 187 -2.40 -11.14 -10.18
N SER A 188 -1.66 -11.09 -11.29
CA SER A 188 -1.04 -12.27 -11.86
C SER A 188 0.15 -12.75 -11.01
N PRO A 189 0.60 -14.00 -11.17
CA PRO A 189 1.82 -14.48 -10.52
C PRO A 189 3.06 -13.61 -10.83
N ASP A 190 3.16 -13.07 -12.04
CA ASP A 190 4.25 -12.17 -12.45
C ASP A 190 4.20 -10.83 -11.72
N GLU A 191 3.00 -10.26 -11.55
CA GLU A 191 2.80 -8.99 -10.85
C GLU A 191 3.07 -9.15 -9.35
N LEU A 192 2.60 -10.25 -8.74
CA LEU A 192 2.88 -10.56 -7.34
C LEU A 192 4.38 -10.78 -7.09
N ARG A 193 5.08 -11.44 -8.02
CA ARG A 193 6.53 -11.59 -7.95
C ARG A 193 7.23 -10.24 -8.04
N LEU A 194 6.83 -9.36 -8.96
CA LEU A 194 7.42 -8.03 -9.12
C LEU A 194 7.30 -7.20 -7.83
N ILE A 195 6.12 -7.22 -7.19
CA ILE A 195 5.89 -6.55 -5.90
C ILE A 195 6.75 -7.19 -4.80
N SER A 196 6.84 -8.52 -4.74
CA SER A 196 7.68 -9.23 -3.76
C SER A 196 9.15 -8.81 -3.89
N GLU A 197 9.69 -8.82 -5.11
CA GLU A 197 11.08 -8.46 -5.37
C GLU A 197 11.36 -7.01 -5.00
N TRP A 198 10.45 -6.08 -5.29
CA TRP A 198 10.57 -4.69 -4.88
C TRP A 198 10.58 -4.53 -3.35
N LEU A 199 9.72 -5.25 -2.63
CA LEU A 199 9.72 -5.25 -1.17
C LEU A 199 11.02 -5.83 -0.61
N ASP A 200 11.49 -6.95 -1.17
CA ASP A 200 12.68 -7.68 -0.69
C ASP A 200 13.99 -6.91 -0.87
N ILE A 201 14.03 -5.92 -1.79
CA ILE A 201 15.16 -4.99 -1.93
C ILE A 201 14.98 -3.68 -1.13
N GLY A 202 14.01 -3.64 -0.21
CA GLY A 202 13.79 -2.53 0.72
C GLY A 202 12.68 -1.56 0.32
N ALA A 203 11.83 -1.92 -0.66
CA ALA A 203 10.69 -1.13 -1.10
C ALA A 203 11.03 0.34 -1.43
N GLN A 204 12.20 0.57 -2.03
CA GLN A 204 12.71 1.92 -2.28
C GLN A 204 11.84 2.63 -3.33
N TYR A 205 11.65 3.95 -3.16
CA TYR A 205 10.95 4.76 -4.16
C TYR A 205 11.73 4.76 -5.49
N TYR A 206 13.05 5.02 -5.43
CA TYR A 206 14.01 4.77 -6.51
C TYR A 206 15.18 3.92 -5.99
N ASN A 207 15.45 2.76 -6.59
CA ASN A 207 16.59 1.90 -6.23
C ASN A 207 17.85 2.12 -7.10
N ASN A 208 17.76 2.98 -8.12
CA ASN A 208 18.89 3.45 -8.92
C ASN A 208 19.24 4.86 -8.45
N PRO A 209 20.44 5.08 -7.88
CA PRO A 209 20.83 6.37 -7.30
C PRO A 209 20.93 7.50 -8.32
N PHE A 210 20.97 7.18 -9.63
CA PHE A 210 21.03 8.18 -10.71
C PHE A 210 19.64 8.58 -11.24
N SER A 211 18.56 7.98 -10.72
CA SER A 211 17.18 8.27 -11.14
C SER A 211 16.40 9.14 -10.15
N ALA A 212 16.92 9.33 -8.93
CA ALA A 212 16.27 10.21 -7.95
C ALA A 212 16.33 11.67 -8.45
N PRO A 213 15.25 12.47 -8.31
CA PRO A 213 15.29 13.90 -8.59
C PRO A 213 16.46 14.53 -7.83
N ALA A 214 17.19 15.44 -8.48
CA ALA A 214 18.21 16.21 -7.79
C ALA A 214 17.52 17.07 -6.71
N LEU A 215 18.02 16.96 -5.47
CA LEU A 215 17.65 17.82 -4.35
C LEU A 215 17.89 19.31 -4.68
#